data_AF-A0A4Z2E0X9-F1
#
_entry.id   AF-A0A4Z2E0X9-F1
#
_cell.length_a   1.000
_cell.length_b   1.000
_cell.length_c   1.000
_cell.angle_alpha   90.00
_cell.angle_beta   90.00
_cell.angle_gamma   90.00
#
_symmetry.space_group_name_H-M   'P 1'
#
loop_
_entity.id
_entity.type
_entity.pdbx_description
1 polymer ?
#
loop_
_entity_poly.entity_id
_entity_poly.type
_entity_poly.pdbx_seq_one_letter_code
_entity_poly.pdbx_strand_id
1 'polypeptide(L)'
;MSSALWSQEKPSGGYREDWRFYMVIKECAVEKPPQKTLRVPRGSLGQACQERNSLGRTLPPCKGKKSLRILDQTNVVLSLDERDVLELDEKLAELLFPITNCEERYALLCNKARLERVRDIDCGSKVRVQLRSGDEPLPGVVRFKGSLLPDRALSGIWFGVELLVRTRFLLLETLTCLFFLSFLFSFLQESSTAVYI
;
A
#
# COMPACT_ATOMS: atom_id res chain seq x y z
N MET A 1 -18.89 -49.89 -27.95
CA MET A 1 -19.72 -48.84 -27.32
C MET A 1 -18.80 -48.01 -26.44
N SER A 2 -18.29 -46.90 -26.96
CA SER A 2 -17.31 -46.04 -26.30
C SER A 2 -17.96 -44.69 -26.01
N SER A 3 -18.21 -44.42 -24.72
CA SER A 3 -18.73 -43.16 -24.20
C SER A 3 -17.60 -42.14 -24.10
N ALA A 4 -17.55 -41.21 -25.04
CA ALA A 4 -16.88 -39.93 -24.86
C ALA A 4 -17.93 -38.85 -24.63
N LEU A 5 -17.48 -37.67 -24.14
CA LEU A 5 -18.20 -36.38 -24.09
C LEU A 5 -19.17 -36.25 -22.88
N TRP A 6 -18.97 -35.41 -21.85
CA TRP A 6 -18.16 -34.21 -21.64
C TRP A 6 -17.81 -34.09 -20.14
N SER A 7 -16.52 -34.05 -19.79
CA SER A 7 -16.09 -33.38 -18.56
C SER A 7 -15.93 -31.91 -18.92
N GLN A 8 -16.88 -31.08 -18.51
CA GLN A 8 -16.69 -29.64 -18.51
C GLN A 8 -15.67 -29.33 -17.41
N GLU A 9 -14.38 -29.42 -17.74
CA GLU A 9 -13.36 -28.71 -16.98
C GLU A 9 -13.80 -27.24 -16.92
N LYS A 10 -14.30 -26.83 -15.75
CA LYS A 10 -14.32 -25.41 -15.41
C LYS A 10 -12.89 -24.93 -15.61
N PRO A 11 -12.60 -24.00 -16.53
CA PRO A 11 -11.36 -23.28 -16.41
C PRO A 11 -11.46 -22.57 -15.06
N SER A 12 -10.66 -23.01 -14.10
CA SER A 12 -10.20 -22.21 -12.98
C SER A 12 -9.47 -21.01 -13.59
N GLY A 13 -10.23 -20.07 -14.15
CA GLY A 13 -9.76 -18.78 -14.60
C GLY A 13 -9.41 -17.99 -13.36
N GLY A 14 -8.26 -18.31 -12.78
CA GLY A 14 -7.61 -17.47 -11.78
C GLY A 14 -7.57 -16.07 -12.34
N TYR A 15 -8.31 -15.18 -11.68
CA TYR A 15 -8.33 -13.75 -11.92
C TYR A 15 -6.88 -13.28 -12.05
N ARG A 16 -6.39 -13.02 -13.27
CA ARG A 16 -5.21 -12.17 -13.41
C ARG A 16 -5.69 -10.75 -13.19
N GLU A 17 -5.82 -10.38 -11.92
CA GLU A 17 -5.79 -8.98 -11.52
C GLU A 17 -4.52 -8.40 -12.15
N ASP A 18 -4.66 -7.29 -12.89
CA ASP A 18 -3.52 -6.66 -13.53
C ASP A 18 -2.59 -6.18 -12.42
N TRP A 19 -1.31 -6.56 -12.46
CA TRP A 19 -0.27 -6.14 -11.52
C TRP A 19 0.15 -4.67 -11.73
N ARG A 20 -0.74 -3.88 -12.32
CA ARG A 20 -0.54 -2.47 -12.61
C ARG A 20 -1.14 -1.65 -11.48
N PHE A 21 -0.26 -0.91 -10.81
CA PHE A 21 -0.62 -0.07 -9.69
C PHE A 21 -0.71 1.38 -10.13
N TYR A 22 -1.58 2.13 -9.47
CA TYR A 22 -1.88 3.51 -9.77
C TYR A 22 -1.95 4.31 -8.47
N MET A 23 -1.51 5.57 -8.52
CA MET A 23 -1.81 6.56 -7.49
C MET A 23 -2.82 7.57 -8.00
N VAL A 24 -3.80 7.89 -7.18
CA VAL A 24 -4.73 8.98 -7.42
C VAL A 24 -4.03 10.30 -7.12
N ILE A 25 -3.83 11.16 -8.12
CA ILE A 25 -3.06 12.42 -7.99
C ILE A 25 -3.95 13.64 -7.71
N LYS A 26 -5.27 13.47 -7.80
CA LYS A 26 -6.26 14.49 -7.51
C LYS A 26 -7.41 13.87 -6.73
N GLU A 27 -7.93 14.57 -5.73
CA GLU A 27 -9.09 14.08 -4.99
C GLU A 27 -10.28 13.89 -5.94
N CYS A 28 -10.92 12.72 -5.86
CA CYS A 28 -12.09 12.39 -6.65
C CYS A 28 -13.29 12.11 -5.74
N ALA A 29 -14.45 12.65 -6.09
CA ALA A 29 -15.72 12.32 -5.46
C ALA A 29 -16.55 11.53 -6.49
N VAL A 30 -16.96 10.31 -6.14
CA VAL A 30 -17.81 9.48 -6.99
C VAL A 30 -19.14 9.25 -6.28
N GLU A 31 -20.22 9.57 -6.96
CA GLU A 31 -21.57 9.30 -6.48
C GLU A 31 -21.92 7.83 -6.77
N LYS A 32 -22.18 7.04 -5.72
CA LYS A 32 -22.79 5.71 -5.85
C LYS A 32 -24.24 5.78 -5.36
N PRO A 33 -25.23 5.74 -6.27
CA PRO A 33 -26.62 5.59 -5.88
C PRO A 33 -26.83 4.23 -5.18
N PRO A 34 -27.57 4.15 -4.06
CA PRO A 34 -28.45 5.19 -3.53
C PRO A 34 -27.96 5.94 -2.27
N GLN A 35 -26.73 5.75 -1.74
CA GLN A 35 -26.49 6.13 -0.32
C GLN A 35 -25.16 6.77 0.14
N LYS A 36 -24.15 7.07 -0.69
CA LYS A 36 -23.05 7.98 -0.24
C LYS A 36 -22.15 8.43 -1.39
N THR A 37 -21.80 9.71 -1.43
CA THR A 37 -20.66 10.21 -2.19
C THR A 37 -19.38 9.63 -1.58
N LEU A 38 -18.66 8.83 -2.36
CA LEU A 38 -17.40 8.25 -1.93
C LEU A 38 -16.26 9.17 -2.36
N ARG A 39 -15.47 9.63 -1.39
CA ARG A 39 -14.29 10.47 -1.62
C ARG A 39 -13.05 9.60 -1.60
N VAL A 40 -12.27 9.70 -2.67
CA VAL A 40 -10.93 9.10 -2.76
C VAL A 40 -9.92 10.23 -2.67
N PRO A 41 -9.18 10.33 -1.55
CA PRO A 41 -8.21 11.40 -1.38
C PRO A 41 -7.03 11.22 -2.33
N ARG A 42 -6.39 12.35 -2.67
CA ARG A 42 -5.09 12.33 -3.35
C ARG A 42 -4.08 11.52 -2.55
N GLY A 43 -3.28 10.72 -3.24
CA GLY A 43 -2.32 9.78 -2.68
C GLY A 43 -2.91 8.39 -2.43
N SER A 44 -4.20 8.17 -2.68
CA SER A 44 -4.78 6.82 -2.61
C SER A 44 -4.14 5.90 -3.65
N LEU A 45 -3.87 4.65 -3.26
CA LEU A 45 -3.35 3.62 -4.15
C LEU A 45 -4.49 2.77 -4.70
N GLY A 46 -4.40 2.44 -5.99
CA GLY A 46 -5.34 1.58 -6.68
C GLY A 46 -4.63 0.53 -7.51
N GLN A 47 -5.30 -0.60 -7.71
CA GLN A 47 -4.89 -1.65 -8.64
C GLN A 47 -5.85 -1.65 -9.82
N ALA A 48 -5.32 -1.83 -11.04
CA ALA A 48 -6.17 -2.01 -12.21
C ALA A 48 -7.13 -3.19 -12.01
N CYS A 49 -8.42 -2.92 -12.17
CA CYS A 49 -9.48 -3.90 -12.01
C CYS A 49 -10.33 -3.91 -13.28
N GLN A 50 -10.53 -5.08 -13.86
CA GLN A 50 -11.41 -5.21 -15.01
C GLN A 50 -12.87 -5.04 -14.58
N GLU A 51 -13.54 -4.02 -15.12
CA GLU A 51 -14.94 -3.74 -14.83
C GLU A 51 -15.83 -4.88 -15.36
N ARG A 52 -16.70 -5.41 -14.51
CA ARG A 52 -17.67 -6.45 -14.87
C ARG A 52 -19.09 -5.97 -14.54
N ASN A 53 -20.04 -6.29 -15.39
CA ASN A 53 -21.45 -6.04 -15.10
C ASN A 53 -21.97 -6.98 -14.00
N SER A 54 -23.20 -6.77 -13.53
CA SER A 54 -23.87 -7.61 -12.52
C SER A 54 -24.01 -9.09 -12.91
N LEU A 55 -23.81 -9.42 -14.18
CA LEU A 55 -23.81 -10.77 -14.74
C LEU A 55 -22.39 -11.35 -14.90
N GLY A 56 -21.37 -10.68 -14.36
CA GLY A 56 -19.98 -11.13 -14.40
C GLY A 56 -19.30 -11.00 -15.77
N ARG A 57 -19.94 -10.35 -16.75
CA ARG A 57 -19.34 -10.13 -18.07
C ARG A 57 -18.43 -8.91 -18.04
N THR A 58 -17.23 -9.06 -18.61
CA THR A 58 -16.28 -7.97 -18.83
C THR A 58 -16.92 -6.87 -19.66
N LEU A 59 -16.89 -5.64 -19.16
CA LEU A 59 -17.28 -4.47 -19.91
C LEU A 59 -16.11 -4.00 -20.79
N PRO A 60 -16.38 -3.50 -22.00
CA PRO A 60 -15.33 -2.89 -22.81
C PRO A 60 -14.75 -1.68 -22.05
N PRO A 61 -13.43 -1.47 -22.07
CA PRO A 61 -12.81 -0.35 -21.39
C PRO A 61 -13.36 0.97 -21.94
N CYS A 62 -13.90 1.80 -21.05
CA CYS A 62 -14.33 3.15 -21.40
C CYS A 62 -13.11 3.98 -21.80
N LYS A 63 -13.08 4.51 -23.03
CA LYS A 63 -11.96 5.33 -23.52
C LYS A 63 -11.71 6.52 -22.57
N GLY A 64 -10.47 6.69 -22.13
CA GLY A 64 -10.04 7.78 -21.24
C GLY A 64 -10.32 7.56 -19.75
N LYS A 65 -10.86 6.39 -19.36
CA LYS A 65 -11.11 6.03 -17.96
C LYS A 65 -10.40 4.74 -17.57
N LYS A 66 -9.85 4.71 -16.36
CA LYS A 66 -9.27 3.52 -15.73
C LYS A 66 -10.14 3.05 -14.57
N SER A 67 -10.55 1.80 -14.62
CA SER A 67 -11.22 1.13 -13.51
C SER A 67 -10.17 0.64 -12.50
N LEU A 68 -10.23 1.20 -11.29
CA LEU A 68 -9.31 0.90 -10.20
C LEU A 68 -10.06 0.33 -9.00
N ARG A 69 -9.51 -0.74 -8.41
CA ARG A 69 -9.83 -1.16 -7.05
C ARG A 69 -8.93 -0.36 -6.10
N ILE A 70 -9.50 0.48 -5.25
CA ILE A 70 -8.76 1.25 -4.26
C ILE A 70 -8.26 0.30 -3.18
N LEU A 71 -6.95 0.31 -2.92
CA LEU A 71 -6.31 -0.60 -1.95
C LEU A 71 -6.43 -0.08 -0.51
N ASP A 72 -6.58 1.25 -0.34
CA ASP A 72 -6.75 1.89 0.96
C ASP A 72 -8.18 1.73 1.54
N GLN A 73 -9.15 1.36 0.71
CA GLN A 73 -10.57 1.24 1.10
C GLN A 73 -11.12 -0.11 0.65
N THR A 74 -11.72 -0.87 1.57
CA THR A 74 -12.23 -2.21 1.27
C THR A 74 -13.41 -2.16 0.30
N ASN A 75 -13.37 -3.01 -0.74
CA ASN A 75 -14.44 -3.19 -1.73
C ASN A 75 -14.80 -1.94 -2.54
N VAL A 76 -13.88 -0.99 -2.67
CA VAL A 76 -14.10 0.22 -3.48
C VAL A 76 -13.49 0.03 -4.87
N VAL A 77 -14.36 -0.09 -5.88
CA VAL A 77 -13.99 -0.04 -7.30
C VAL A 77 -14.64 1.19 -7.93
N LEU A 78 -13.84 1.96 -8.69
CA LEU A 78 -14.24 3.21 -9.34
C LEU A 78 -13.57 3.35 -10.72
N SER A 79 -14.26 4.03 -11.63
CA SER A 79 -13.70 4.43 -12.93
C SER A 79 -13.25 5.88 -12.86
N LEU A 80 -11.94 6.11 -12.84
CA LEU A 80 -11.31 7.43 -12.77
C LEU A 80 -10.79 7.87 -14.14
N ASP A 81 -10.71 9.17 -14.39
CA ASP A 81 -10.12 9.66 -15.64
C ASP A 81 -8.60 9.39 -15.63
N GLU A 82 -8.04 9.06 -16.80
CA GLU A 82 -6.61 8.76 -16.96
C GLU A 82 -5.69 9.91 -16.53
N ARG A 83 -6.17 11.15 -16.60
CA ARG A 83 -5.45 12.36 -16.16
C ARG A 83 -5.35 12.52 -14.65
N ASP A 84 -6.22 11.85 -13.89
CA ASP A 84 -6.29 11.98 -12.43
C ASP A 84 -5.59 10.82 -11.72
N VAL A 85 -4.96 9.92 -12.49
CA VAL A 85 -4.22 8.76 -11.98
C VAL A 85 -2.83 8.69 -12.60
N LEU A 86 -1.84 8.31 -11.80
CA LEU A 86 -0.47 8.07 -12.24
C LEU A 86 -0.14 6.59 -12.12
N GLU A 87 0.43 6.00 -13.18
CA GLU A 87 0.93 4.63 -13.13
C GLU A 87 2.18 4.54 -12.27
N LEU A 88 2.25 3.51 -11.43
CA LEU A 88 3.39 3.23 -10.57
C LEU A 88 4.02 1.89 -10.94
N ASP A 89 5.34 1.84 -10.89
CA ASP A 89 6.08 0.59 -10.87
C ASP A 89 5.71 -0.22 -9.62
N GLU A 90 5.74 -1.55 -9.73
CA GLU A 90 5.46 -2.47 -8.62
C GLU A 90 6.30 -2.14 -7.37
N LYS A 91 7.63 -2.07 -7.51
CA LYS A 91 8.56 -1.71 -6.42
C LYS A 91 8.23 -0.37 -5.76
N LEU A 92 7.70 0.57 -6.53
CA LEU A 92 7.31 1.89 -6.03
C LEU A 92 5.99 1.81 -5.27
N ALA A 93 5.02 1.07 -5.80
CA ALA A 93 3.75 0.83 -5.12
C ALA A 93 3.97 0.10 -3.79
N GLU A 94 4.80 -0.95 -3.77
CA GLU A 94 5.17 -1.69 -2.56
C GLU A 94 5.83 -0.77 -1.51
N LEU A 95 6.68 0.15 -1.93
CA LEU A 95 7.33 1.10 -1.02
C LEU A 95 6.34 2.12 -0.43
N LEU A 96 5.37 2.57 -1.22
CA LEU A 96 4.42 3.61 -0.84
C LEU A 96 3.22 3.06 -0.04
N PHE A 97 2.87 1.79 -0.24
CA PHE A 97 1.71 1.15 0.37
C PHE A 97 1.68 1.19 1.92
N PRO A 98 2.80 0.98 2.63
CA PRO A 98 2.87 1.10 4.09
C PRO A 98 2.55 2.50 4.64
N ILE A 99 2.67 3.55 3.84
CA ILE A 99 2.42 4.93 4.28
C ILE A 99 0.91 5.13 4.35
N THR A 100 0.34 5.13 5.56
CA THR A 100 -1.12 5.22 5.76
C THR A 100 -1.70 6.60 5.44
N ASN A 101 -0.90 7.66 5.59
CA ASN A 101 -1.30 9.02 5.24
C ASN A 101 -1.16 9.27 3.74
N CYS A 102 -2.28 9.51 3.07
CA CYS A 102 -2.32 9.70 1.62
C CYS A 102 -1.55 10.96 1.16
N GLU A 103 -1.61 12.05 1.92
CA GLU A 103 -0.94 13.31 1.55
C GLU A 103 0.59 13.19 1.65
N GLU A 104 1.09 12.55 2.70
CA GLU A 104 2.53 12.31 2.84
C GLU A 104 3.03 11.28 1.82
N ARG A 105 2.21 10.27 1.50
CA ARG A 105 2.51 9.31 0.44
C ARG A 105 2.66 10.01 -0.92
N TYR A 106 1.74 10.92 -1.25
CA TYR A 106 1.84 11.75 -2.46
C TYR A 106 3.05 12.68 -2.41
N ALA A 107 3.31 13.34 -1.27
CA ALA A 107 4.46 14.22 -1.10
C ALA A 107 5.80 13.48 -1.28
N LEU A 108 5.91 12.24 -0.80
CA LEU A 108 7.09 11.39 -1.01
C LEU A 108 7.27 11.04 -2.48
N LEU A 109 6.19 10.69 -3.19
CA LEU A 109 6.22 10.42 -4.63
C LEU A 109 6.72 11.64 -5.42
N CYS A 110 6.27 12.85 -5.07
CA CYS A 110 6.72 14.08 -5.73
C CYS A 110 8.20 14.41 -5.43
N ASN A 111 8.72 14.01 -4.27
CA ASN A 111 10.10 14.26 -3.89
C ASN A 111 11.04 13.15 -4.39
N LYS A 112 11.43 13.22 -5.67
CA LYS A 112 12.31 12.25 -6.32
C LYS A 112 13.61 12.00 -5.55
N ALA A 113 14.26 13.05 -5.05
CA ALA A 113 15.52 12.91 -4.31
C ALA A 113 15.35 12.14 -2.98
N ARG A 114 14.25 12.37 -2.27
CA ARG A 114 13.92 11.59 -1.08
C ARG A 114 13.55 10.15 -1.43
N LEU A 115 12.77 9.96 -2.49
CA LEU A 115 12.33 8.65 -2.93
C LEU A 115 13.51 7.75 -3.32
N GLU A 116 14.49 8.26 -4.06
CA GLU A 116 15.71 7.50 -4.40
C GLU A 116 16.49 7.12 -3.14
N ARG A 117 16.66 8.05 -2.18
CA ARG A 117 17.29 7.71 -0.90
C ARG A 117 16.56 6.60 -0.17
N VAL A 118 15.23 6.59 -0.18
CA VAL A 118 14.42 5.55 0.49
C VAL A 118 14.56 4.19 -0.22
N ARG A 119 14.65 4.19 -1.56
CA ARG A 119 14.88 2.96 -2.34
C ARG A 119 16.22 2.30 -1.99
N ASP A 120 17.25 3.11 -1.77
CA ASP A 120 18.61 2.69 -1.44
C ASP A 120 18.80 2.26 0.03
N ILE A 121 17.80 2.45 0.90
CA ILE A 121 17.88 1.98 2.29
C ILE A 121 17.95 0.46 2.31
N ASP A 122 18.91 -0.08 3.05
CA ASP A 122 19.03 -1.51 3.29
C ASP A 122 19.36 -1.77 4.77
N CYS A 123 19.40 -3.04 5.16
CA CYS A 123 19.85 -3.45 6.48
C CYS A 123 21.25 -2.89 6.77
N GLY A 124 21.41 -2.24 7.93
CA GLY A 124 22.62 -1.54 8.33
C GLY A 124 22.66 -0.04 7.99
N SER A 125 21.75 0.45 7.15
CA SER A 125 21.64 1.88 6.85
C SER A 125 21.28 2.68 8.11
N LYS A 126 21.96 3.82 8.29
CA LYS A 126 21.65 4.80 9.34
C LYS A 126 20.51 5.69 8.85
N VAL A 127 19.46 5.78 9.64
CA VAL A 127 18.22 6.47 9.30
C VAL A 127 17.79 7.39 10.43
N ARG A 128 16.92 8.36 10.15
CA ARG A 128 16.23 9.11 11.18
C ARG A 128 14.76 8.73 11.14
N VAL A 129 14.22 8.30 12.26
CA VAL A 129 12.84 7.83 12.40
C VAL A 129 12.03 8.87 13.17
N GLN A 130 11.01 9.40 12.51
CA GLN A 130 10.00 10.19 13.20
C GLN A 130 8.85 9.30 13.63
N LEU A 131 8.58 9.25 14.93
CA LEU A 131 7.53 8.41 15.52
C LEU A 131 6.17 9.09 15.50
N ARG A 132 6.13 10.41 15.69
CA ARG A 132 4.91 11.23 15.65
C ARG A 132 5.17 12.48 14.84
N SER A 133 4.16 12.95 14.11
CA SER A 133 4.25 14.22 13.39
C SER A 133 4.52 15.36 14.37
N GLY A 134 5.62 16.07 14.15
CA GLY A 134 6.08 17.17 15.01
C GLY A 134 7.20 16.82 15.99
N ASP A 135 7.46 15.53 16.23
CA ASP A 135 8.61 15.11 17.05
C ASP A 135 9.92 15.24 16.27
N GLU A 136 11.01 15.50 17.00
CA GLU A 136 12.38 15.42 16.46
C GLU A 136 12.70 13.99 16.01
N PRO A 137 13.17 13.79 14.77
CA PRO A 137 13.49 12.46 14.28
C PRO A 137 14.64 11.81 15.07
N LEU A 138 14.43 10.58 15.54
CA LEU A 138 15.40 9.83 16.33
C LEU A 138 16.38 9.08 15.43
N PRO A 139 17.68 9.04 15.75
CA PRO A 139 18.63 8.24 14.99
C PRO A 139 18.33 6.75 15.17
N GLY A 140 18.47 5.96 14.11
CA GLY A 140 18.29 4.52 14.13
C GLY A 140 19.09 3.79 13.04
N VAL A 141 19.09 2.47 13.11
CA VAL A 141 19.73 1.57 12.14
C VAL A 141 18.70 0.56 11.66
N VAL A 142 18.59 0.38 10.35
CA VAL A 142 17.67 -0.61 9.77
C VAL A 142 18.18 -2.02 10.06
N ARG A 143 17.33 -2.88 10.62
CA ARG A 143 17.59 -4.30 10.91
C ARG A 143 16.77 -5.26 10.06
N PHE A 144 15.71 -4.75 9.46
CA PHE A 144 14.82 -5.53 8.59
C PHE A 144 14.34 -4.66 7.43
N LYS A 145 14.28 -5.24 6.23
CA LYS A 145 13.63 -4.70 5.05
C LYS A 145 12.89 -5.84 4.36
N GLY A 146 11.59 -5.73 4.18
CA GLY A 146 10.82 -6.76 3.49
C GLY A 146 9.32 -6.68 3.76
N SER A 147 8.56 -7.60 3.18
CA SER A 147 7.13 -7.69 3.43
C SER A 147 6.82 -8.38 4.76
N LEU A 148 5.82 -7.86 5.48
CA LEU A 148 5.31 -8.48 6.71
C LEU A 148 4.14 -9.44 6.42
N LEU A 149 3.36 -9.16 5.38
CA LEU A 149 2.16 -9.92 5.02
C LEU A 149 2.27 -10.38 3.57
N PRO A 150 2.36 -11.70 3.32
CA PRO A 150 2.52 -12.24 1.97
C PRO A 150 1.22 -12.30 1.16
N ASP A 151 0.05 -12.20 1.78
CA ASP A 151 -1.25 -12.53 1.17
C ASP A 151 -2.17 -11.31 0.94
N ARG A 152 -1.62 -10.22 0.39
CA ARG A 152 -2.42 -9.07 -0.08
C ARG A 152 -2.12 -8.82 -1.55
N ALA A 153 -3.09 -8.21 -2.24
CA ALA A 153 -2.95 -7.77 -3.64
C ALA A 153 -1.72 -6.89 -3.90
N LEU A 154 -1.18 -6.26 -2.86
CA LEU A 154 0.10 -5.56 -2.86
C LEU A 154 0.82 -5.84 -1.54
N SER A 155 2.06 -6.34 -1.62
CA SER A 155 2.89 -6.64 -0.45
C SER A 155 3.80 -5.45 -0.15
N GLY A 156 3.43 -4.62 0.83
CA GLY A 156 4.22 -3.42 1.17
C GLY A 156 5.60 -3.75 1.74
N ILE A 157 6.60 -2.88 1.49
CA ILE A 157 7.96 -2.99 2.06
C ILE A 157 8.04 -2.31 3.42
N TRP A 158 8.31 -3.08 4.45
CA TRP A 158 8.45 -2.62 5.83
C TRP A 158 9.91 -2.51 6.20
N PHE A 159 10.23 -1.48 6.99
CA PHE A 159 11.55 -1.29 7.59
C PHE A 159 11.47 -1.48 9.09
N GLY A 160 12.16 -2.49 9.62
CA GLY A 160 12.37 -2.63 11.05
C GLY A 160 13.62 -1.83 11.45
N VAL A 161 13.46 -0.85 12.33
CA VAL A 161 14.55 0.06 12.72
C VAL A 161 14.84 -0.05 14.21
N GLU A 162 16.11 -0.28 14.55
CA GLU A 162 16.62 -0.18 15.92
C GLU A 162 16.98 1.27 16.22
N LEU A 163 16.31 1.89 17.20
CA LEU A 163 16.57 3.29 17.57
C LEU A 163 17.84 3.40 18.44
N LEU A 164 18.75 4.29 18.07
CA LEU A 164 19.98 4.61 18.79
C LEU A 164 19.74 5.67 19.86
N VAL A 165 18.70 5.50 20.69
CA VAL A 165 18.45 6.40 21.81
C VAL A 165 19.47 6.09 22.89
N ARG A 166 20.37 7.04 23.19
CA ARG A 166 21.24 6.95 24.36
C ARG A 166 20.35 7.03 25.61
N THR A 167 20.10 5.89 26.24
CA THR A 167 19.30 5.82 27.46
C THR A 167 20.00 6.55 28.60
N ARG A 168 19.29 7.52 29.19
CA ARG A 168 19.30 7.78 30.64
C ARG A 168 18.24 6.95 31.39
N PHE A 169 17.84 5.82 30.83
CA PHE A 169 16.96 4.84 31.47
C PHE A 169 17.59 3.46 31.41
N LEU A 170 18.43 3.18 32.39
CA LEU A 170 18.91 1.86 32.77
C LEU A 170 17.73 1.07 33.35
N LEU A 171 16.97 0.34 32.53
CA LEU A 171 16.05 -0.74 32.98
C LEU A 171 15.36 -1.51 31.83
N LEU A 172 15.98 -1.60 30.64
CA LEU A 172 15.25 -2.01 29.42
C LEU A 172 15.89 -3.10 28.56
N GLU A 173 16.83 -3.89 29.08
CA GLU A 173 17.40 -5.00 28.28
C GLU A 173 16.39 -6.13 28.00
N THR A 174 15.32 -6.26 28.80
CA THR A 174 14.20 -7.18 28.54
C THR A 174 13.06 -6.57 27.71
N LEU A 175 13.07 -5.27 27.47
CA LEU A 175 11.99 -4.54 26.78
C LEU A 175 12.32 -4.26 25.31
N THR A 176 13.58 -4.34 24.90
CA THR A 176 14.00 -4.29 23.48
C THR A 176 13.42 -5.46 22.67
N CYS A 177 13.36 -6.67 23.24
CA CYS A 177 12.67 -7.80 22.61
C CYS A 177 11.14 -7.63 22.58
N LEU A 178 10.55 -7.07 23.65
CA LEU A 178 9.11 -6.78 23.68
C LEU A 178 8.73 -5.67 22.71
N PHE A 179 9.60 -4.68 22.45
CA PHE A 179 9.38 -3.63 21.46
C PHE A 179 9.33 -4.17 20.03
N PHE A 180 10.16 -5.16 19.69
CA PHE A 180 10.08 -5.82 18.38
C PHE A 180 8.71 -6.51 18.17
N LEU A 181 8.14 -7.11 19.22
CA LEU A 181 6.81 -7.71 19.18
C LEU A 181 5.69 -6.67 19.21
N SER A 182 5.77 -5.63 20.05
CA SER A 182 4.71 -4.62 20.13
C SER A 182 4.73 -3.64 18.94
N PHE A 183 5.85 -3.43 18.25
CA PHE A 183 5.85 -2.68 16.98
C PHE A 183 5.24 -3.51 15.84
N LEU A 184 5.41 -4.83 15.87
CA LEU A 184 4.72 -5.75 14.97
C LEU A 184 3.22 -5.85 15.30
N PHE A 185 2.84 -5.74 16.58
CA PHE A 185 1.45 -5.86 17.05
C PHE A 185 0.65 -4.55 16.98
N SER A 186 1.25 -3.39 17.29
CA SER A 186 0.62 -2.07 17.14
C SER A 186 0.41 -1.68 15.69
N PHE A 187 1.06 -2.35 14.73
CA PHE A 187 0.73 -2.22 13.32
C PHE A 187 -0.60 -2.88 12.94
N LEU A 188 -1.09 -3.81 13.76
CA LEU A 188 -2.34 -4.54 13.56
C LEU A 188 -3.52 -3.96 14.35
N GLN A 189 -3.30 -3.02 15.28
CA GLN A 189 -4.39 -2.41 16.04
C GLN A 189 -4.09 -0.97 16.42
N GLU A 190 -4.86 -0.05 15.82
CA GLU A 190 -5.07 1.33 16.24
C GLU A 190 -3.84 2.13 16.66
N SER A 191 -3.12 2.72 15.69
CA SER A 191 -2.62 4.10 15.84
C SER A 191 -1.90 4.60 14.59
N SER A 192 -2.20 5.85 14.26
CA SER A 192 -1.79 6.57 13.06
C SER A 192 -0.31 7.01 13.08
N THR A 193 0.62 6.12 13.43
CA THR A 193 2.06 6.41 13.46
C THR A 193 2.78 5.70 12.33
N ALA A 194 2.92 6.40 11.19
CA ALA A 194 3.84 5.97 10.15
C ALA A 194 5.28 6.26 10.59
N VAL A 195 6.15 5.26 10.45
CA VAL A 195 7.60 5.42 10.59
C VAL A 195 8.09 6.13 9.35
N TYR A 196 8.45 7.40 9.46
CA TYR A 196 9.07 8.14 8.36
C TYR A 196 10.58 7.92 8.41
N ILE A 197 11.13 7.46 7.29
CA ILE A 197 12.57 7.52 7.00
C ILE A 197 12.87 8.67 6.03
#